data_AF-A0A3S9HIF0-F1
#
_entry.id   AF-A0A3S9HIF0-F1
#
_cell.length_a   1.000
_cell.length_b   1.000
_cell.length_c   1.000
_cell.angle_alpha   90.00
_cell.angle_beta   90.00
_cell.angle_gamma   90.00
#
_symmetry.space_group_name_H-M   'P 1'
#
loop_
_entity.id
_entity.type
_entity.pdbx_description
1 polymer ?
#
loop_
_entity_poly.entity_id
_entity_poly.type
_entity_poly.pdbx_seq_one_letter_code
_entity_poly.pdbx_strand_id
1 'polypeptide(L)'
;MKTFFRTCYALFISALLSSCAMNDVNHYKDQKPSFDLEKYFIGTSDAWGMFQQRDGSVVKRFKVTIEGKKINEQLVLDEKFEYDDGSTQQRIWRLSKQADGTWHGTADDVKGIALGQIAGNALHWQYTLLLPVSGSIYEMQMDDWMYLMDQDTLINRTSMRKFGVELGQVTLFFRRRPA
;
A
#
# COMPACT_ATOMS: atom_id res chain seq x y z
N MET A 1 -16.70 -44.70 20.06
CA MET A 1 -17.00 -43.28 20.32
C MET A 1 -15.77 -42.39 20.49
N LYS A 2 -14.75 -42.76 21.28
CA LYS A 2 -13.51 -41.96 21.48
C LYS A 2 -12.65 -41.79 20.20
N THR A 3 -12.68 -42.75 19.29
CA THR A 3 -11.95 -42.72 18.01
C THR A 3 -12.57 -41.75 17.01
N PHE A 4 -13.90 -41.67 16.96
CA PHE A 4 -14.63 -40.77 16.05
C PHE A 4 -14.41 -39.29 16.41
N PHE A 5 -14.36 -38.99 17.71
CA PHE A 5 -14.08 -37.63 18.22
C PHE A 5 -12.64 -37.18 17.92
N ARG A 6 -11.67 -38.11 17.91
CA ARG A 6 -10.26 -37.83 17.55
C ARG A 6 -10.10 -37.53 16.05
N THR A 7 -10.83 -38.22 15.19
CA THR A 7 -10.80 -38.00 13.73
C THR A 7 -11.43 -36.66 13.34
N CYS A 8 -12.51 -36.24 14.00
CA CYS A 8 -13.11 -34.91 13.79
C CYS A 8 -12.20 -33.76 14.27
N TYR A 9 -11.46 -33.95 15.37
CA TYR A 9 -10.52 -32.93 15.88
C TYR A 9 -9.31 -32.73 14.95
N ALA A 10 -8.81 -33.81 14.34
CA ALA A 10 -7.73 -33.74 13.36
C ALA A 10 -8.14 -33.03 12.06
N LEU A 11 -9.39 -33.25 11.59
CA LEU A 11 -9.95 -32.58 10.41
C LEU A 11 -10.14 -31.06 10.62
N PHE A 12 -10.50 -30.64 11.84
CA PHE A 12 -10.67 -29.23 12.18
C PHE A 12 -9.33 -28.47 12.26
N ILE A 13 -8.26 -29.13 12.73
CA ILE A 13 -6.91 -28.55 12.77
C ILE A 13 -6.32 -28.41 11.36
N SER A 14 -6.57 -29.36 10.45
CA SER A 14 -6.13 -29.24 9.05
C SER A 14 -6.84 -28.15 8.26
N ALA A 15 -8.09 -27.81 8.61
CA ALA A 15 -8.83 -26.71 7.98
C ALA A 15 -8.34 -25.32 8.42
N LEU A 16 -7.69 -25.21 9.58
CA LEU A 16 -7.11 -23.96 10.10
C LEU A 16 -5.75 -23.62 9.48
N LEU A 17 -5.09 -24.57 8.81
CA LEU A 17 -3.77 -24.37 8.18
C LEU A 17 -3.85 -23.86 6.72
N SER A 18 -5.04 -23.85 6.11
CA SER A 18 -5.23 -23.41 4.72
C SER A 18 -5.32 -21.89 4.55
N SER A 19 -5.37 -21.12 5.64
CA SER A 19 -5.63 -19.67 5.59
C SER A 19 -4.38 -18.80 5.38
N CYS A 20 -3.17 -19.38 5.37
CA CYS A 20 -1.93 -18.59 5.27
C CYS A 20 -1.52 -18.22 3.84
N ALA A 21 -2.19 -18.76 2.80
CA ALA A 21 -1.79 -18.57 1.40
C ALA A 21 -2.51 -17.41 0.68
N MET A 22 -3.37 -16.65 1.35
CA MET A 22 -4.29 -15.72 0.67
C MET A 22 -3.72 -14.31 0.41
N ASN A 23 -2.50 -14.01 0.88
CA ASN A 23 -1.89 -12.68 0.76
C ASN A 23 -0.64 -12.63 -0.14
N ASP A 24 -0.41 -13.64 -0.98
CA ASP A 24 0.69 -13.60 -1.95
C ASP A 24 0.29 -12.78 -3.19
N VAL A 25 1.05 -11.72 -3.51
CA VAL A 25 0.84 -10.89 -4.70
C VAL A 25 0.87 -11.71 -5.99
N ASN A 26 1.59 -12.84 -6.02
CA ASN A 26 1.69 -13.71 -7.19
C ASN A 26 0.36 -14.29 -7.67
N HIS A 27 -0.69 -14.24 -6.84
CA HIS A 27 -2.06 -14.55 -7.28
C HIS A 27 -2.48 -13.70 -8.50
N TYR A 28 -1.95 -12.49 -8.63
CA TYR A 28 -2.28 -11.55 -9.71
C TYR A 28 -1.38 -11.68 -10.93
N LYS A 29 -0.39 -12.59 -10.97
CA LYS A 29 0.67 -12.63 -12.02
C LYS A 29 0.15 -12.63 -13.47
N ASP A 30 -1.00 -13.25 -13.70
CA ASP A 30 -1.60 -13.41 -15.04
C ASP A 30 -2.60 -12.29 -15.38
N GLN A 31 -2.87 -11.39 -14.42
CA GLN A 31 -3.79 -10.26 -14.61
C GLN A 31 -3.17 -9.17 -15.49
N LYS A 32 -4.04 -8.46 -16.22
CA LYS A 32 -3.69 -7.35 -17.12
C LYS A 32 -4.51 -6.11 -16.75
N PRO A 33 -3.99 -4.90 -17.04
CA PRO A 33 -2.67 -4.59 -17.61
C PRO A 33 -1.50 -4.94 -16.66
N SER A 34 -0.31 -5.20 -17.21
CA SER A 34 0.88 -5.42 -16.36
C SER A 34 1.32 -4.09 -15.76
N PHE A 35 1.48 -4.04 -14.45
CA PHE A 35 1.87 -2.85 -13.73
C PHE A 35 3.39 -2.64 -13.80
N ASP A 36 3.79 -1.51 -14.36
CA ASP A 36 5.15 -1.00 -14.32
C ASP A 36 5.16 0.28 -13.48
N LEU A 37 5.69 0.17 -12.26
CA LEU A 37 5.70 1.23 -11.27
C LEU A 37 6.44 2.48 -11.77
N GLU A 38 7.60 2.31 -12.40
CA GLU A 38 8.39 3.44 -12.91
C GLU A 38 7.64 4.13 -14.05
N LYS A 39 7.16 3.36 -15.03
CA LYS A 39 6.42 3.91 -16.16
C LYS A 39 5.14 4.62 -15.74
N TYR A 40 4.44 4.13 -14.71
CA TYR A 40 3.22 4.74 -14.23
C TYR A 40 3.47 6.09 -13.56
N PHE A 41 4.46 6.16 -12.67
CA PHE A 41 4.68 7.35 -11.84
C PHE A 41 5.61 8.40 -12.46
N ILE A 42 6.38 8.11 -13.51
CA ILE A 42 7.11 9.16 -14.23
C ILE A 42 6.14 10.20 -14.79
N GLY A 43 6.42 11.48 -14.53
CA GLY A 43 5.57 12.62 -14.91
C GLY A 43 4.75 13.10 -13.72
N THR A 44 3.52 13.54 -13.99
CA THR A 44 2.61 14.01 -12.94
C THR A 44 1.40 13.10 -12.85
N SER A 45 1.03 12.73 -11.63
CA SER A 45 -0.24 12.07 -11.32
C SER A 45 -0.95 12.83 -10.20
N ASP A 46 -2.27 12.80 -10.26
CA ASP A 46 -3.13 13.27 -9.17
C ASP A 46 -3.71 12.07 -8.45
N ALA A 47 -3.90 12.19 -7.14
CA ALA A 47 -4.64 11.23 -6.36
C ALA A 47 -5.69 11.89 -5.49
N TRP A 48 -6.77 11.17 -5.22
CA TRP A 48 -7.84 11.56 -4.30
C TRP A 48 -8.07 10.42 -3.34
N GLY A 49 -8.05 10.73 -2.05
CA GLY A 49 -8.12 9.72 -1.02
C GLY A 49 -8.96 10.11 0.18
N MET A 50 -9.26 9.09 0.97
CA MET A 50 -9.91 9.25 2.25
C MET A 50 -9.32 8.28 3.27
N PHE A 51 -9.28 8.73 4.52
CA PHE A 51 -9.02 7.88 5.68
C PHE A 51 -10.35 7.56 6.37
N GLN A 52 -10.54 6.27 6.63
CA GLN A 52 -11.71 5.73 7.30
C GLN A 52 -11.33 5.00 8.58
N GLN A 53 -12.12 5.17 9.62
CA GLN A 53 -12.03 4.34 10.82
C GLN A 53 -12.60 2.95 10.58
N ARG A 54 -12.40 2.06 11.55
CA ARG A 54 -12.93 0.68 11.52
C ARG A 54 -14.45 0.59 11.39
N ASP A 55 -15.17 1.60 11.86
CA ASP A 55 -16.63 1.69 11.74
C ASP A 55 -17.08 2.19 10.35
N GLY A 56 -16.13 2.50 9.46
CA GLY A 56 -16.38 3.01 8.11
C GLY A 56 -16.55 4.54 8.04
N SER A 57 -16.55 5.24 9.18
CA SER A 57 -16.66 6.70 9.20
C SER A 57 -15.46 7.35 8.50
N VAL A 58 -15.75 8.26 7.58
CA VAL A 58 -14.73 9.06 6.89
C VAL A 58 -14.29 10.17 7.82
N VAL A 59 -13.02 10.16 8.22
CA VAL A 59 -12.45 11.14 9.17
C VAL A 59 -11.66 12.22 8.45
N LYS A 60 -11.02 11.88 7.33
CA LYS A 60 -10.21 12.84 6.57
C LYS A 60 -10.30 12.55 5.09
N ARG A 61 -10.31 13.59 4.27
CA ARG A 61 -10.20 13.49 2.81
C ARG A 61 -9.03 14.33 2.35
N PHE A 62 -8.42 13.92 1.25
CA PHE A 62 -7.24 14.61 0.74
C PHE A 62 -7.09 14.43 -0.77
N LYS A 63 -6.39 15.39 -1.35
CA LYS A 63 -5.84 15.30 -2.69
C LYS A 63 -4.32 15.21 -2.59
N VAL A 64 -3.69 14.48 -3.49
CA VAL A 64 -2.24 14.42 -3.63
C VAL A 64 -1.86 14.79 -5.06
N THR A 65 -0.91 15.70 -5.22
CA THR A 65 -0.20 15.86 -6.49
C THR A 65 1.15 15.17 -6.37
N ILE A 66 1.46 14.27 -7.31
CA ILE A 66 2.67 13.46 -7.28
C ILE A 66 3.50 13.78 -8.53
N GLU A 67 4.70 14.30 -8.30
CA GLU A 67 5.69 14.54 -9.35
C GLU A 67 6.76 13.45 -9.30
N GLY A 68 6.71 12.52 -10.25
CA GLY A 68 7.67 11.44 -10.36
C GLY A 68 8.76 11.73 -11.39
N LYS A 69 10.01 11.52 -10.97
CA LYS A 69 11.19 11.68 -11.83
C LYS A 69 12.21 10.60 -11.56
N LYS A 70 12.95 10.22 -12.59
CA LYS A 70 14.11 9.35 -12.44
C LYS A 70 15.34 10.20 -12.13
N ILE A 71 16.03 9.89 -11.03
CA ILE A 71 17.32 10.48 -10.66
C ILE A 71 18.29 9.32 -10.49
N ASN A 72 19.29 9.24 -11.36
CA ASN A 72 20.18 8.09 -11.48
C ASN A 72 19.37 6.80 -11.70
N GLU A 73 19.50 5.82 -10.81
CA GLU A 73 18.78 4.55 -10.84
C GLU A 73 17.55 4.53 -9.91
N GLN A 74 17.20 5.67 -9.31
CA GLN A 74 16.06 5.78 -8.40
C GLN A 74 14.88 6.50 -9.04
N LEU A 75 13.67 6.03 -8.75
CA LEU A 75 12.45 6.78 -8.97
C LEU A 75 12.18 7.63 -7.73
N VAL A 76 12.11 8.93 -7.90
CA VAL A 76 11.78 9.89 -6.85
C VAL A 76 10.35 10.38 -7.06
N LEU A 77 9.50 10.23 -6.05
CA LEU A 77 8.12 10.71 -6.08
C LEU A 77 7.98 11.84 -5.05
N ASP A 78 7.74 13.05 -5.51
CA ASP A 78 7.43 14.20 -4.65
C ASP A 78 5.90 14.30 -4.52
N GLU A 79 5.38 13.85 -3.38
CA GLU A 79 3.96 13.79 -3.06
C GLU A 79 3.57 15.01 -2.21
N LYS A 80 2.68 15.83 -2.74
CA LYS A 80 2.13 17.03 -2.08
C LYS A 80 0.68 16.79 -1.72
N PHE A 81 0.40 16.65 -0.42
CA PHE A 81 -0.92 16.40 0.14
C PHE A 81 -1.62 17.71 0.49
N GLU A 82 -2.89 17.79 0.11
CA GLU A 82 -3.83 18.84 0.49
C GLU A 82 -5.01 18.18 1.19
N TYR A 83 -5.21 18.47 2.47
CA TYR A 83 -6.27 17.89 3.29
C TYR A 83 -7.52 18.77 3.30
N ASP A 84 -8.68 18.18 3.60
CA ASP A 84 -9.95 18.90 3.63
C ASP A 84 -10.10 19.89 4.81
N ASP A 85 -9.22 19.82 5.80
CA ASP A 85 -9.06 20.84 6.85
C ASP A 85 -8.16 22.01 6.43
N GLY A 86 -7.63 22.00 5.20
CA GLY A 86 -6.71 23.01 4.65
C GLY A 86 -5.24 22.81 5.04
N SER A 87 -4.92 21.81 5.87
CA SER A 87 -3.53 21.46 6.16
C SER A 87 -2.85 20.84 4.93
N THR A 88 -1.52 20.94 4.88
CA THR A 88 -0.70 20.34 3.83
C THR A 88 0.41 19.48 4.41
N GLN A 89 0.87 18.52 3.61
CA GLN A 89 2.01 17.67 3.94
C GLN A 89 2.78 17.37 2.67
N GLN A 90 4.08 17.14 2.80
CA GLN A 90 4.91 16.65 1.72
C GLN A 90 5.57 15.33 2.13
N ARG A 91 5.58 14.36 1.21
CA ARG A 91 6.37 13.14 1.36
C ARG A 91 7.18 12.95 0.09
N ILE A 92 8.47 12.66 0.24
CA ILE A 92 9.35 12.40 -0.90
C ILE A 92 9.83 10.96 -0.82
N TRP A 93 9.27 10.11 -1.67
CA TRP A 93 9.74 8.74 -1.81
C TRP A 93 11.00 8.66 -2.67
N ARG A 94 11.92 7.78 -2.26
CA ARG A 94 13.05 7.35 -3.08
C ARG A 94 12.98 5.84 -3.25
N LEU A 95 12.61 5.43 -4.45
CA LEU A 95 12.33 4.04 -4.79
C LEU A 95 13.46 3.47 -5.64
N SER A 96 13.90 2.26 -5.30
CA SER A 96 14.95 1.54 -6.02
C SER A 96 14.49 0.11 -6.30
N LYS A 97 14.63 -0.30 -7.56
CA LYS A 97 14.36 -1.68 -7.96
C LYS A 97 15.54 -2.56 -7.58
N GLN A 98 15.27 -3.69 -6.97
CA GLN A 98 16.27 -4.67 -6.55
C GLN A 98 16.53 -5.70 -7.66
N ALA A 99 17.63 -6.43 -7.53
CA ALA A 99 18.04 -7.44 -8.52
C ALA A 99 17.05 -8.61 -8.65
N ASP A 100 16.32 -8.93 -7.58
CA ASP A 100 15.27 -9.96 -7.55
C ASP A 100 13.91 -9.46 -8.09
N GLY A 101 13.83 -8.20 -8.51
CA GLY A 101 12.62 -7.57 -9.03
C GLY A 101 11.73 -6.92 -7.97
N THR A 102 12.05 -7.06 -6.68
CA THR A 102 11.36 -6.32 -5.61
C THR A 102 11.73 -4.84 -5.64
N TRP A 103 10.98 -4.03 -4.89
CA TRP A 103 11.20 -2.59 -4.78
C TRP A 103 11.48 -2.23 -3.33
N HIS A 104 12.47 -1.37 -3.12
CA HIS A 104 12.76 -0.75 -1.82
C HIS A 104 12.46 0.73 -1.88
N GLY A 105 11.82 1.26 -0.84
CA GLY A 105 11.50 2.68 -0.72
C GLY A 105 11.96 3.29 0.59
N THR A 106 12.37 4.55 0.55
CA THR A 106 12.60 5.38 1.74
C THR A 106 11.90 6.72 1.62
N ALA A 107 11.52 7.29 2.76
CA ALA A 107 11.00 8.65 2.91
C ALA A 107 11.26 9.13 4.34
N ASP A 108 11.21 10.45 4.57
CA ASP A 108 11.58 11.05 5.86
C ASP A 108 10.67 10.63 7.03
N ASP A 109 9.42 10.29 6.75
CA ASP A 109 8.43 9.82 7.72
C ASP A 109 8.26 8.29 7.72
N VAL A 110 9.19 7.55 7.10
CA VAL A 110 9.16 6.10 7.04
C VAL A 110 10.31 5.53 7.86
N LYS A 111 9.97 4.66 8.82
CA LYS A 111 10.96 3.96 9.62
C LYS A 111 11.54 2.79 8.83
N GLY A 112 12.84 2.87 8.52
CA GLY A 112 13.56 1.81 7.81
C GLY A 112 13.32 1.85 6.31
N ILE A 113 12.99 0.69 5.72
CA ILE A 113 12.79 0.52 4.29
C ILE A 113 11.38 -0.01 4.05
N ALA A 114 10.68 0.59 3.10
CA ALA A 114 9.43 0.08 2.54
C ALA A 114 9.73 -1.02 1.52
N LEU A 115 8.95 -2.10 1.54
CA LEU A 115 9.13 -3.27 0.69
C LEU A 115 7.97 -3.39 -0.29
N GLY A 116 8.29 -3.58 -1.56
CA GLY A 116 7.33 -3.68 -2.66
C GLY A 116 7.50 -4.92 -3.50
N GLN A 117 6.39 -5.59 -3.81
CA GLN A 117 6.36 -6.72 -4.73
C GLN A 117 5.26 -6.51 -5.77
N ILE A 118 5.58 -6.74 -7.04
CA ILE A 118 4.65 -6.55 -8.16
C ILE A 118 4.39 -7.89 -8.83
N ALA A 119 3.12 -8.18 -9.14
CA ALA A 119 2.74 -9.28 -10.01
C ALA A 119 1.49 -8.92 -10.82
N GLY A 120 1.56 -9.09 -12.15
CA GLY A 120 0.50 -8.71 -13.07
C GLY A 120 0.11 -7.24 -12.89
N ASN A 121 -1.14 -6.96 -12.54
CA ASN A 121 -1.64 -5.60 -12.33
C ASN A 121 -1.52 -5.09 -10.89
N ALA A 122 -0.97 -5.87 -9.96
CA ALA A 122 -0.97 -5.57 -8.53
C ALA A 122 0.42 -5.24 -8.00
N LEU A 123 0.47 -4.32 -7.04
CA LEU A 123 1.61 -4.03 -6.17
C LEU A 123 1.18 -4.20 -4.72
N HIS A 124 1.95 -4.98 -3.98
CA HIS A 124 1.86 -5.06 -2.53
C HIS A 124 3.01 -4.26 -1.92
N TRP A 125 2.71 -3.23 -1.15
CA TRP A 125 3.67 -2.27 -0.60
C TRP A 125 3.52 -2.18 0.92
N GLN A 126 4.60 -2.43 1.65
CA GLN A 126 4.56 -2.55 3.10
C GLN A 126 5.63 -1.68 3.75
N TYR A 127 5.25 -0.91 4.77
CA TYR A 127 6.18 -0.01 5.46
C TYR A 127 5.68 0.38 6.84
N THR A 128 6.55 1.04 7.62
CA THR A 128 6.18 1.62 8.91
C THR A 128 6.21 3.14 8.83
N LEU A 129 5.05 3.77 8.93
CA LEU A 129 4.88 5.22 8.94
C LEU A 129 5.06 5.78 10.36
N LEU A 130 5.79 6.89 10.47
CA LEU A 130 5.94 7.69 11.67
C LEU A 130 4.87 8.77 11.69
N LEU A 131 3.73 8.49 12.33
CA LEU A 131 2.57 9.39 12.36
C LEU A 131 2.60 10.31 13.60
N PRO A 132 2.80 11.63 13.46
CA PRO A 132 2.70 12.55 14.58
C PRO A 132 1.23 12.79 14.96
N VAL A 133 0.90 12.56 16.23
CA VAL A 133 -0.42 12.84 16.82
C VAL A 133 -0.23 13.47 18.19
N SER A 134 -0.71 14.71 18.35
CA SER A 134 -0.74 15.45 19.63
C SER A 134 0.60 15.45 20.38
N GLY A 135 1.71 15.68 19.66
CA GLY A 135 3.06 15.75 20.23
C GLY A 135 3.75 14.40 20.47
N SER A 136 3.11 13.28 20.13
CA SER A 136 3.71 11.95 20.13
C SER A 136 3.84 11.41 18.70
N ILE A 137 4.88 10.62 18.42
CA ILE A 137 5.03 9.93 17.14
C ILE A 137 4.63 8.47 17.31
N TYR A 138 3.68 8.03 16.50
CA TYR A 138 3.18 6.67 16.49
C TYR A 138 3.75 5.90 15.29
N GLU A 139 4.37 4.76 15.56
CA GLU A 139 4.71 3.79 14.51
C GLU A 139 3.45 3.06 14.07
N MET A 140 3.11 3.22 12.79
CA MET A 140 1.94 2.68 12.13
C MET A 140 2.37 1.75 11.01
N GLN A 141 1.91 0.50 11.06
CA GLN A 141 2.18 -0.49 10.03
C GLN A 141 1.20 -0.28 8.87
N MET A 142 1.74 0.00 7.70
CA MET A 142 0.99 0.26 6.48
C MET A 142 1.10 -0.95 5.57
N ASP A 143 -0.05 -1.45 5.12
CA ASP A 143 -0.18 -2.59 4.22
C ASP A 143 -1.02 -2.16 3.02
N ASP A 144 -0.33 -1.75 1.96
CA ASP A 144 -0.87 -1.11 0.78
C ASP A 144 -1.01 -2.13 -0.36
N TRP A 145 -2.21 -2.22 -0.91
CA TRP A 145 -2.48 -2.95 -2.14
C TRP A 145 -2.86 -1.96 -3.22
N MET A 146 -2.05 -1.87 -4.27
CA MET A 146 -2.33 -1.05 -5.44
C MET A 146 -2.68 -1.94 -6.64
N TYR A 147 -3.73 -1.57 -7.37
CA TYR A 147 -4.24 -2.30 -8.51
C TYR A 147 -4.36 -1.37 -9.71
N LEU A 148 -3.63 -1.69 -10.77
CA LEU A 148 -3.70 -0.99 -12.03
C LEU A 148 -4.98 -1.41 -12.75
N MET A 149 -5.88 -0.45 -12.97
CA MET A 149 -7.19 -0.68 -13.55
C MET A 149 -7.14 -0.52 -15.07
N ASP A 150 -6.41 0.50 -15.53
CA ASP A 150 -6.12 0.78 -16.94
C ASP A 150 -4.73 1.44 -17.05
N GLN A 151 -4.37 1.99 -18.21
CA GLN A 151 -3.03 2.58 -18.42
C GLN A 151 -2.74 3.79 -17.50
N ASP A 152 -3.77 4.50 -17.06
CA ASP A 152 -3.68 5.77 -16.35
C ASP A 152 -4.35 5.77 -14.98
N THR A 153 -5.12 4.73 -14.65
CA THR A 153 -5.87 4.61 -13.39
C THR A 153 -5.27 3.53 -12.48
N LEU A 154 -4.92 3.93 -11.26
CA LEU A 154 -4.47 3.03 -10.19
C LEU A 154 -5.37 3.23 -8.96
N ILE A 155 -5.76 2.15 -8.31
CA ILE A 155 -6.50 2.18 -7.04
C ILE A 155 -5.60 1.63 -5.97
N ASN A 156 -5.47 2.32 -4.85
CA ASN A 156 -4.79 1.83 -3.65
C ASN A 156 -5.79 1.63 -2.52
N ARG A 157 -5.61 0.53 -1.81
CA ARG A 157 -6.27 0.25 -0.54
C ARG A 157 -5.21 -0.11 0.49
N THR A 158 -5.21 0.61 1.59
CA THR A 158 -4.24 0.46 2.65
C THR A 158 -4.94 0.09 3.94
N SER A 159 -4.43 -0.94 4.63
CA SER A 159 -4.75 -1.22 6.02
C SER A 159 -3.70 -0.56 6.91
N MET A 160 -4.13 0.27 7.86
CA MET A 160 -3.26 0.91 8.85
C MET A 160 -3.41 0.21 10.21
N ARG A 161 -2.32 -0.37 10.72
CA ARG A 161 -2.30 -1.18 11.94
C ARG A 161 -1.33 -0.65 12.98
N LYS A 162 -1.62 -0.97 14.25
CA LYS A 162 -0.70 -0.78 15.36
C LYS A 162 -0.75 -2.00 16.26
N PHE A 163 0.41 -2.58 16.58
CA PHE A 163 0.51 -3.80 17.39
C PHE A 163 -0.38 -4.95 16.86
N GLY A 164 -0.49 -5.07 15.53
CA GLY A 164 -1.32 -6.09 14.88
C GLY A 164 -2.82 -5.80 14.83
N VAL A 165 -3.29 -4.72 15.46
CA VAL A 165 -4.70 -4.30 15.42
C VAL A 165 -4.89 -3.25 14.33
N GLU A 166 -5.82 -3.49 13.41
CA GLU A 166 -6.22 -2.52 12.40
C GLU A 166 -6.99 -1.36 13.05
N LEU A 167 -6.55 -0.13 12.78
CA LEU A 167 -7.11 1.09 13.35
C LEU A 167 -7.90 1.91 12.31
N GLY A 168 -7.60 1.71 11.03
CA GLY A 168 -8.31 2.35 9.95
C GLY A 168 -7.80 1.90 8.59
N GLN A 169 -8.45 2.41 7.56
CA GLN A 169 -8.13 2.13 6.17
C GLN A 169 -7.95 3.44 5.42
N VAL A 170 -7.05 3.42 4.45
CA VAL A 170 -6.88 4.50 3.49
C VAL A 170 -7.25 3.96 2.12
N THR A 171 -8.08 4.69 1.38
CA THR A 171 -8.40 4.37 -0.02
C THR A 171 -7.98 5.56 -0.87
N LEU A 172 -7.13 5.34 -1.88
CA LEU A 172 -6.72 6.34 -2.85
C LEU A 172 -7.07 5.89 -4.26
N PHE A 173 -7.50 6.85 -5.06
CA PHE A 173 -7.62 6.74 -6.50
C PHE A 173 -6.56 7.64 -7.14
N PHE A 174 -5.76 7.11 -8.05
CA PHE A 174 -4.76 7.86 -8.78
C PHE A 174 -5.15 7.94 -10.25
N ARG A 175 -4.86 9.08 -10.86
CA ARG A 175 -4.95 9.30 -12.29
C ARG A 175 -3.69 9.98 -12.79
N ARG A 176 -3.04 9.39 -13.80
CA ARG A 176 -1.96 10.06 -14.52
C ARG A 176 -2.49 11.26 -15.29
N ARG A 177 -1.72 12.35 -15.30
CA ARG A 177 -1.98 13.45 -16.24
C ARG A 177 -1.53 13.03 -17.63
N PRO A 178 -2.27 13.43 -18.68
CA PRO A 178 -1.75 13.35 -20.05
C PRO A 178 -0.41 14.08 -20.14
N ALA A 179 0.52 13.52 -20.90
CA ALA A 179 1.79 14.15 -21.23
C ALA A 179 1.60 15.31 -22.20
#